data_AF-A0A951G8Y3-F1
#
_entry.id   AF-A0A951G8Y3-F1
#
_cell.length_a   1.000
_cell.length_b   1.000
_cell.length_c   1.000
_cell.angle_alpha   90.00
_cell.angle_beta   90.00
_cell.angle_gamma   90.00
#
_symmetry.space_group_name_H-M   'P 1'
#
loop_
_entity.id
_entity.type
_entity.pdbx_description
1 polymer ?
#
loop_
_entity_poly.entity_id
_entity_poly.type
_entity_poly.pdbx_seq_one_letter_code
_entity_poly.pdbx_strand_id
1 'polypeptide(L)'
;MATCCPPGHGCNAPNGGEPCALALCRAAAQEEEDAAVAVARWGALEAASEQNCGEGERRFRRRAFERARDRALIALAMSRGARRTRGARGRRPLAA
;
A
#
# COMPACT_ATOMS: atom_id res chain seq x y z
N MET A 1 14.48 6.56 7.91
CA MET A 1 13.61 5.94 6.89
C MET A 1 12.18 6.32 7.19
N ALA A 2 11.41 6.70 6.18
CA ALA A 2 10.01 7.11 6.36
C ALA A 2 9.14 5.88 6.65
N THR A 3 8.28 5.97 7.67
CA THR A 3 7.42 4.86 8.11
C THR A 3 6.38 4.47 7.06
N CYS A 4 6.02 5.40 6.18
CA CYS A 4 5.04 5.22 5.12
C CYS A 4 5.45 4.17 4.07
N CYS A 5 6.74 3.93 3.84
CA CYS A 5 7.23 3.02 2.81
C CYS A 5 8.11 1.89 3.38
N PRO A 6 8.12 0.69 2.78
CA PRO A 6 9.13 -0.31 3.08
C PRO A 6 10.53 0.12 2.58
N PRO A 7 11.62 -0.51 3.06
CA PRO A 7 12.97 -0.27 2.54
C PRO A 7 13.06 -0.45 1.03
N GLY A 8 13.72 0.47 0.32
CA GLY A 8 13.95 0.36 -1.13
C GLY A 8 12.78 0.79 -2.02
N HIS A 9 11.63 1.18 -1.43
CA HIS A 9 10.43 1.56 -2.18
C HIS A 9 9.97 2.98 -1.87
N GLY A 10 9.36 3.63 -2.86
CA GLY A 10 8.74 4.95 -2.74
C GLY A 10 9.68 5.97 -2.08
N CYS A 11 9.25 6.51 -0.94
CA CYS A 11 10.03 7.47 -0.15
C CYS A 11 11.37 6.93 0.39
N ASN A 12 11.54 5.61 0.46
CA ASN A 12 12.78 4.95 0.87
C ASN A 12 13.54 4.34 -0.31
N ALA A 13 13.13 4.60 -1.55
CA ALA A 13 13.87 4.17 -2.73
C ALA A 13 15.03 5.14 -3.01
N PRO A 14 16.24 4.65 -3.34
CA PRO A 14 17.41 5.50 -3.58
C PRO A 14 17.21 6.47 -4.76
N ASN A 15 16.36 6.13 -5.73
CA ASN A 15 16.13 6.91 -6.95
C ASN A 15 14.76 7.60 -7.01
N GLY A 16 13.92 7.49 -5.96
CA GLY A 16 12.66 8.24 -5.85
C GLY A 16 11.60 8.05 -6.95
N GLY A 17 11.68 6.99 -7.75
CA GLY A 17 10.83 6.81 -8.96
C GLY A 17 9.48 6.14 -8.74
N GLU A 18 9.24 5.52 -7.57
CA GLU A 18 7.98 4.85 -7.27
C GLU A 18 7.05 5.73 -6.42
N PRO A 19 5.72 5.67 -6.63
CA PRO A 19 4.78 6.34 -5.75
C PRO A 19 4.89 5.78 -4.32
N CYS A 20 4.76 6.67 -3.34
CA CYS A 20 4.74 6.30 -1.93
C CYS A 20 3.68 5.21 -1.67
N ALA A 21 4.01 4.19 -0.87
CA ALA A 21 3.09 3.11 -0.55
C ALA A 21 1.79 3.62 0.11
N LEU A 22 1.86 4.69 0.91
CA LEU A 22 0.67 5.36 1.45
C LEU A 22 -0.17 6.02 0.35
N ALA A 23 0.45 6.64 -0.65
CA ALA A 23 -0.27 7.24 -1.78
C ALA A 23 -0.96 6.15 -2.62
N LEU A 24 -0.30 5.01 -2.83
CA LEU A 24 -0.90 3.83 -3.46
C LEU A 24 -2.11 3.32 -2.66
N CYS A 25 -1.98 3.21 -1.33
CA CYS A 25 -3.10 2.80 -0.48
C CYS A 25 -4.27 3.80 -0.53
N ARG A 26 -3.99 5.11 -0.53
CA ARG A 26 -5.04 6.14 -0.67
C ARG A 26 -5.78 6.06 -2.00
N ALA A 27 -5.06 5.84 -3.10
CA ALA A 27 -5.66 5.68 -4.42
C ALA A 27 -6.53 4.41 -4.51
N ALA A 28 -6.12 3.34 -3.84
CA ALA A 28 -6.80 2.05 -3.86
C ALA A 28 -7.88 1.88 -2.78
N ALA A 29 -8.00 2.78 -1.81
CA ALA A 29 -8.86 2.61 -0.63
C ALA A 29 -10.35 2.43 -0.97
N GLN A 30 -10.78 2.85 -2.16
CA GLN A 30 -12.17 2.65 -2.63
C GLN A 30 -12.39 1.26 -3.24
N GLU A 31 -11.34 0.61 -3.74
CA GLU A 31 -11.41 -0.68 -4.44
C GLU A 31 -10.88 -1.85 -3.59
N GLU A 32 -9.97 -1.58 -2.64
CA GLU A 32 -9.26 -2.61 -1.85
C GLU A 32 -9.43 -2.34 -0.35
N GLU A 33 -10.06 -3.28 0.36
CA GLU A 33 -10.35 -3.15 1.80
C GLU A 33 -9.06 -3.02 2.62
N ASP A 34 -8.03 -3.82 2.32
CA ASP A 34 -6.73 -3.73 3.00
C ASP A 34 -6.10 -2.34 2.83
N ALA A 35 -6.31 -1.69 1.68
CA ALA A 35 -5.81 -0.35 1.43
C ALA A 35 -6.54 0.71 2.28
N ALA A 36 -7.87 0.58 2.42
CA ALA A 36 -8.65 1.42 3.33
C ALA A 36 -8.21 1.25 4.79
N VAL A 37 -7.99 0.00 5.23
CA VAL A 37 -7.48 -0.31 6.57
C VAL A 37 -6.10 0.29 6.77
N ALA A 38 -5.20 0.20 5.80
CA ALA A 38 -3.87 0.80 5.89
C ALA A 38 -3.94 2.32 6.07
N VAL A 39 -4.82 3.02 5.33
CA VAL A 39 -5.02 4.47 5.47
C VAL A 39 -5.58 4.84 6.85
N ALA A 40 -6.56 4.11 7.35
CA ALA A 40 -7.12 4.34 8.68
C ALA A 40 -6.08 4.14 9.80
N ARG A 41 -5.24 3.09 9.69
CA ARG A 41 -4.16 2.83 10.65
C ARG A 41 -3.04 3.86 10.59
N TRP A 42 -2.78 4.43 9.41
CA TRP A 42 -1.86 5.56 9.27
C TRP A 42 -2.36 6.78 10.03
N GLY A 43 -3.62 7.16 9.85
CA GLY A 43 -4.20 8.29 10.59
C GLY A 43 -4.17 8.09 12.11
N ALA A 44 -4.42 6.88 12.59
CA ALA A 44 -4.30 6.56 14.02
C ALA A 44 -2.86 6.65 14.54
N LEU A 45 -1.86 6.32 13.72
CA LEU A 45 -0.44 6.46 14.07
C LEU A 45 0.01 7.93 14.11
N GLU A 46 -0.47 8.75 13.18
CA GLU A 46 -0.23 10.21 13.18
C GLU A 46 -0.86 10.85 14.41
N ALA A 47 -2.14 10.59 14.68
CA ALA A 47 -2.83 11.11 15.85
C ALA A 47 -2.15 10.67 17.17
N ALA A 48 -1.67 9.44 17.26
CA ALA A 48 -0.93 8.96 18.43
C ALA A 48 0.46 9.61 18.58
N SER A 49 1.04 10.07 17.47
CA SER A 49 2.32 10.78 17.48
C SER A 49 2.16 12.21 17.96
N GLU A 50 1.03 12.84 17.66
CA GLU A 50 0.68 14.19 18.14
C GLU A 50 0.32 14.19 19.63
N GLN A 51 -0.34 13.13 20.11
CA GLN A 51 -0.81 13.01 21.49
C GLN A 51 0.27 12.59 22.51
N ASN A 52 1.55 12.52 22.10
CA ASN A 52 2.65 12.02 22.95
C ASN A 52 2.33 10.66 23.61
N CYS A 53 1.63 9.76 22.90
CA CYS A 53 1.33 8.43 23.44
C CYS A 53 2.62 7.67 23.78
N GLY A 54 2.55 6.80 24.79
CA GLY A 54 3.69 6.00 25.23
C GLY A 54 4.33 5.19 24.11
N GLU A 55 5.64 4.95 24.21
CA GLU A 55 6.47 4.31 23.18
C GLU A 55 5.92 2.94 22.74
N GLY A 56 5.43 2.13 23.69
CA GLY A 56 4.83 0.83 23.41
C GLY A 56 3.60 0.91 22.50
N GLU A 57 2.77 1.94 22.67
CA GLU A 57 1.57 2.11 21.87
C GLU A 57 1.88 2.67 20.48
N ARG A 58 2.85 3.59 20.38
CA ARG A 58 3.38 4.03 19.07
C ARG A 58 3.93 2.84 18.29
N ARG A 59 4.69 1.95 18.95
CA ARG A 59 5.22 0.73 18.33
C ARG A 59 4.12 -0.24 17.89
N PHE A 60 3.08 -0.41 18.70
CA PHE A 60 1.94 -1.25 18.36
C PHE A 60 1.18 -0.70 17.13
N ARG A 61 0.84 0.59 17.14
CA ARG A 61 0.16 1.26 16.03
C ARG A 61 1.00 1.25 14.76
N ARG A 62 2.32 1.45 14.88
CA ARG A 62 3.26 1.35 13.76
C ARG A 62 3.21 -0.05 13.14
N ARG A 63 3.34 -1.11 13.95
CA ARG A 63 3.28 -2.49 13.45
C ARG A 63 1.93 -2.84 12.83
N ALA A 64 0.84 -2.32 13.39
CA ALA A 64 -0.49 -2.48 12.82
C ALA A 64 -0.60 -1.84 11.43
N PHE A 65 -0.08 -0.62 11.28
CA PHE A 65 0.01 0.05 9.98
C PHE A 65 0.89 -0.73 9.00
N GLU A 66 2.09 -1.14 9.40
CA GLU A 66 3.02 -1.88 8.52
C GLU A 66 2.38 -3.16 7.98
N ARG A 67 1.71 -3.94 8.83
CA ARG A 67 1.00 -5.16 8.41
C ARG A 67 -0.12 -4.86 7.42
N ALA A 68 -0.93 -3.82 7.67
CA ALA A 68 -2.02 -3.44 6.78
C ALA A 68 -1.49 -2.93 5.42
N ARG A 69 -0.44 -2.10 5.45
CA ARG A 69 0.26 -1.63 4.25
C ARG A 69 0.77 -2.79 3.42
N ASP A 70 1.47 -3.74 4.05
CA ASP A 70 2.08 -4.85 3.31
C ASP A 70 1.01 -5.76 2.69
N ARG A 71 -0.12 -6.00 3.37
CA ARG A 71 -1.29 -6.68 2.79
C ARG A 71 -1.88 -5.92 1.61
N ALA A 72 -2.08 -4.61 1.76
CA ALA A 72 -2.60 -3.76 0.69
C ALA A 72 -1.68 -3.78 -0.54
N LEU A 73 -0.37 -3.74 -0.35
CA LEU A 73 0.60 -3.82 -1.45
C LEU A 73 0.57 -5.20 -2.15
N ILE A 74 0.45 -6.29 -1.38
CA ILE A 74 0.29 -7.64 -1.95
C ILE A 74 -1.02 -7.73 -2.74
N ALA A 75 -2.15 -7.30 -2.16
CA ALA A 75 -3.45 -7.27 -2.83
C ALA A 75 -3.38 -6.46 -4.13
N LEU A 76 -2.78 -5.26 -4.09
CA LEU A 76 -2.60 -4.42 -5.27
C LEU A 76 -1.70 -5.05 -6.34
N ALA A 77 -0.62 -5.72 -5.95
CA ALA A 77 0.24 -6.44 -6.88
C ALA A 77 -0.54 -7.59 -7.56
N MET A 78 -1.35 -8.33 -6.80
CA MET A 78 -2.18 -9.43 -7.31
C MET A 78 -3.32 -8.92 -8.20
N SER A 79 -4.01 -7.84 -7.82
CA SER A 79 -5.07 -7.21 -8.60
C SER A 79 -4.56 -6.59 -9.90
N ARG A 80 -3.35 -6.00 -9.91
CA ARG A 80 -2.69 -5.52 -11.13
C ARG A 80 -2.19 -6.66 -12.01
N GLY A 81 -1.69 -7.75 -11.42
CA GLY A 81 -1.34 -8.98 -12.13
C GLY A 81 -2.55 -9.63 -12.80
N ALA A 82 -3.68 -9.72 -12.09
CA ALA A 82 -4.93 -10.27 -12.60
C ALA A 82 -5.55 -9.41 -13.73
N ARG A 83 -5.41 -8.07 -13.66
CA ARG A 83 -5.81 -7.17 -14.77
C ARG A 83 -4.95 -7.39 -16.02
N ARG A 84 -3.64 -7.65 -15.89
CA ARG A 84 -2.77 -7.94 -17.05
C ARG A 84 -3.07 -9.29 -17.69
N THR A 85 -3.43 -10.32 -16.93
CA THR A 85 -3.73 -11.66 -17.50
C THR A 85 -5.09 -11.73 -18.19
N ARG A 86 -6.08 -10.91 -17.77
CA ARG A 86 -7.41 -10.88 -18.40
C ARG A 86 -7.43 -10.19 -19.78
N GLY A 87 -6.43 -9.37 -20.10
CA GLY A 87 -6.28 -8.69 -21.40
C GLY A 87 -5.55 -9.48 -22.50
N ALA A 88 -4.93 -10.62 -22.18
CA ALA A 88 -4.13 -11.40 -23.14
C ALA A 88 -4.92 -12.46 -23.94
N ARG A 89 -6.24 -12.61 -23.69
CA ARG A 89 -7.11 -13.53 -24.43
C ARG A 89 -8.16 -12.77 -25.22
N GLY A 90 -7.77 -12.18 -26.36
CA GLY A 90 -8.76 -11.49 -27.19
C GLY A 90 -8.21 -10.92 -28.48
N ARG A 91 -7.76 -11.78 -29.40
CA ARG A 91 -7.88 -11.65 -30.87
C ARG A 91 -7.09 -12.78 -31.53
N ARG A 92 -7.76 -13.89 -31.86
CA ARG A 92 -7.31 -14.75 -32.97
C ARG A 92 -7.75 -14.04 -34.24
N PRO A 93 -6.86 -13.68 -35.18
CA PRO A 93 -7.29 -13.34 -36.52
C PRO A 93 -7.83 -14.62 -37.16
N LEU A 94 -9.09 -14.58 -37.58
CA LEU A 94 -9.63 -15.56 -38.51
C LEU A 94 -8.94 -15.28 -39.85
N ALA A 95 -7.98 -16.15 -40.22
CA ALA A 95 -7.36 -16.10 -41.54
C ALA A 95 -8.40 -16.51 -42.58
N ALA A 96 -8.58 -15.67 -43.59
CA ALA A 96 -9.36 -15.94 -44.80
C ALA A 96 -8.58 -16.83 -45.77
#